data_AF-A0A3D5WFW3-F1
#
_entry.id   AF-A0A3D5WFW3-F1
#
_cell.length_a   1.000
_cell.length_b   1.000
_cell.length_c   1.000
_cell.angle_alpha   90.00
_cell.angle_beta   90.00
_cell.angle_gamma   90.00
#
_symmetry.space_group_name_H-M   'P 1'
#
loop_
_entity.id
_entity.type
_entity.pdbx_description
1 polymer ?
#
loop_
_entity_poly.entity_id
_entity_poly.type
_entity_poly.pdbx_seq_one_letter_code
_entity_poly.pdbx_strand_id
1 'polypeptide(L)'
;MATVKEVNKAFLEKGLEIELPFPDDWLVKKVDILEKKDTSDKVGVLLALKLIDDRGRELSELYYGESLVKRERKVRDIKIALPSKVELLPLRAKMDFDSDEEAWSYTKGAFIHLLKDKGYSIWGDNISGGVDSSVLSLLEKGELDIYAEKDSRGFLIRVVLRSTNEDAYKKAIGLVELRKDYGSLYDYGLVIPAFQDSLGVKWRDQEFWLTVNSEYLSIHRIGLFAVDNLDPNRVYPHTVYAKEREIFRYMVNSSRQWSVVRGRYLQQRASRVGSSK
;
A
#
# COMPACT_ATOMS: atom_id res chain seq x y z
N MET A 1 -44.15 -4.23 13.87
CA MET A 1 -43.70 -3.12 13.00
C MET A 1 -43.36 -1.98 13.93
N ALA A 2 -42.20 -1.35 13.73
CA ALA A 2 -41.74 -0.26 14.58
C ALA A 2 -42.06 1.08 13.92
N THR A 3 -42.16 2.15 14.68
CA THR A 3 -42.24 3.51 14.10
C THR A 3 -40.87 4.02 13.69
N VAL A 4 -40.80 5.05 12.84
CA VAL A 4 -39.54 5.74 12.49
C VAL A 4 -38.85 6.22 13.77
N LYS A 5 -39.61 6.76 14.73
CA LYS A 5 -39.10 7.18 16.04
C LYS A 5 -38.43 6.05 16.81
N GLU A 6 -39.03 4.86 16.84
CA GLU A 6 -38.47 3.68 17.50
C GLU A 6 -37.20 3.19 16.80
N VAL A 7 -37.15 3.25 15.47
CA VAL A 7 -35.95 2.88 14.70
C VAL A 7 -34.81 3.86 14.94
N ASN A 8 -35.07 5.16 14.94
CA ASN A 8 -34.07 6.19 15.27
C ASN A 8 -33.52 6.00 16.69
N LYS A 9 -34.40 5.70 17.66
CA LYS A 9 -33.98 5.37 19.03
C LYS A 9 -33.08 4.12 19.07
N ALA A 10 -33.43 3.08 18.32
CA ALA A 10 -32.64 1.84 18.26
C ALA A 10 -31.26 2.03 17.60
N PHE A 11 -31.13 2.94 16.61
CA PHE A 11 -29.83 3.31 16.07
C PHE A 11 -28.97 4.02 17.13
N LEU A 12 -29.56 4.99 17.85
CA LEU A 12 -28.86 5.73 18.89
C LEU A 12 -28.40 4.81 20.04
N GLU A 13 -29.25 3.90 20.50
CA GLU A 13 -28.91 2.90 21.53
C GLU A 13 -27.76 1.98 21.10
N LYS A 14 -27.58 1.76 19.80
CA LYS A 14 -26.46 1.00 19.22
C LYS A 14 -25.21 1.87 18.95
N GLY A 15 -25.23 3.13 19.37
CA GLY A 15 -24.13 4.07 19.14
C GLY A 15 -24.00 4.50 17.68
N LEU A 16 -25.09 4.41 16.91
CA LEU A 16 -25.21 4.96 15.56
C LEU A 16 -26.05 6.22 15.64
N GLU A 17 -25.42 7.38 15.53
CA GLU A 17 -26.05 8.70 15.35
C GLU A 17 -26.61 8.82 13.92
N ILE A 18 -27.44 7.87 13.50
CA ILE A 18 -28.13 7.85 12.21
C ILE A 18 -29.60 8.15 12.47
N GLU A 19 -30.11 9.20 11.84
CA GLU A 19 -31.52 9.59 11.91
C GLU A 19 -32.16 9.44 10.55
N LEU A 20 -33.26 8.69 10.47
CA LEU A 20 -34.05 8.54 9.26
C LEU A 20 -34.84 9.84 9.00
N PRO A 21 -34.80 10.39 7.77
CA PRO A 21 -35.42 11.68 7.45
C PRO A 21 -36.92 11.56 7.13
N PHE A 22 -37.66 10.75 7.91
CA PHE A 22 -39.09 10.50 7.71
C PHE A 22 -39.88 10.88 8.97
N PRO A 23 -41.20 11.17 8.85
CA PRO A 23 -42.02 11.49 10.01
C PRO A 23 -42.03 10.38 11.07
N ASP A 24 -41.94 10.78 12.33
CA ASP A 24 -41.78 9.91 13.51
C ASP A 24 -42.86 8.81 13.62
N ASP A 25 -44.07 9.11 13.16
CA ASP A 25 -45.27 8.29 13.25
C ASP A 25 -45.41 7.27 12.11
N TRP A 26 -44.60 7.38 11.05
CA TRP A 26 -44.61 6.40 9.97
C TRP A 26 -44.14 5.02 10.44
N LEU A 27 -44.72 3.97 9.88
CA LEU A 27 -44.38 2.59 10.26
C LEU A 27 -43.26 2.05 9.37
N VAL A 28 -42.23 1.50 9.99
CA VAL A 28 -41.14 0.79 9.31
C VAL A 28 -41.49 -0.70 9.25
N LYS A 29 -41.76 -1.18 8.04
CA LYS A 29 -42.08 -2.58 7.73
C LYS A 29 -40.80 -3.41 7.59
N LYS A 30 -39.76 -2.84 6.98
CA LYS A 30 -38.47 -3.53 6.77
C LYS A 30 -37.32 -2.54 6.69
N VAL A 31 -36.16 -2.94 7.21
CA VAL A 31 -34.87 -2.28 7.04
C VAL A 31 -33.87 -3.34 6.62
N ASP A 32 -33.29 -3.21 5.43
CA ASP A 32 -32.18 -4.05 4.96
C ASP A 32 -30.91 -3.19 4.87
N ILE A 33 -29.79 -3.70 5.36
CA ILE A 33 -28.48 -3.07 5.16
C ILE A 33 -27.94 -3.57 3.84
N LEU A 34 -27.81 -2.69 2.85
CA LEU A 34 -27.25 -3.03 1.54
C LEU A 34 -25.72 -2.92 1.55
N GLU A 35 -25.20 -1.88 2.20
CA GLU A 35 -23.76 -1.65 2.30
C GLU A 35 -23.42 -1.06 3.65
N LYS A 36 -22.28 -1.47 4.20
CA LYS A 36 -21.69 -0.90 5.41
C LYS A 36 -20.23 -0.57 5.16
N LYS A 37 -19.85 0.68 5.39
CA LYS A 37 -18.48 1.17 5.27
C LYS A 37 -17.98 1.66 6.62
N ASP A 38 -17.06 0.92 7.20
CA ASP A 38 -16.37 1.30 8.44
C ASP A 38 -15.12 2.15 8.10
N THR A 39 -15.04 3.39 8.57
CA THR A 39 -13.79 4.17 8.63
C THR A 39 -13.28 4.23 10.08
N SER A 40 -12.15 4.93 10.30
CA SER A 40 -11.53 5.06 11.62
C SER A 40 -12.42 5.75 12.66
N ASP A 41 -13.29 6.65 12.21
CA ASP A 41 -14.07 7.59 13.01
C ASP A 41 -15.55 7.61 12.61
N LYS A 42 -15.92 6.99 11.49
CA LYS A 42 -17.29 6.95 10.98
C LYS A 42 -17.73 5.55 10.62
N VAL A 43 -19.04 5.36 10.64
CA VAL A 43 -19.72 4.25 10.00
C VAL A 43 -20.73 4.84 9.03
N GLY A 44 -20.57 4.54 7.74
CA GLY A 44 -21.54 4.82 6.70
C GLY A 44 -22.38 3.57 6.43
N VAL A 45 -23.70 3.72 6.35
CA VAL A 45 -24.62 2.62 6.07
C VAL A 45 -25.59 3.02 4.97
N LEU A 46 -25.70 2.18 3.94
CA LEU A 46 -26.76 2.25 2.94
C LEU A 46 -27.88 1.29 3.32
N LEU A 47 -29.08 1.82 3.52
CA LEU A 47 -30.27 1.11 3.93
C LEU A 47 -31.29 1.06 2.79
N ALA A 48 -31.95 -0.09 2.62
CA ALA A 48 -33.22 -0.18 1.92
C ALA A 48 -34.35 -0.26 2.93
N LEU A 49 -35.28 0.69 2.86
CA LEU A 49 -36.37 0.88 3.79
C LEU A 49 -37.68 0.53 3.10
N LYS A 50 -38.57 -0.16 3.81
CA LYS A 50 -39.99 -0.26 3.47
C LYS A 50 -40.81 0.42 4.56
N LEU A 51 -41.54 1.46 4.19
CA LEU A 51 -42.28 2.35 5.09
C LEU A 51 -43.77 2.29 4.77
N ILE A 52 -44.61 2.63 5.75
CA ILE A 52 -46.05 2.89 5.57
C ILE A 52 -46.33 4.30 6.07
N ASP A 53 -46.90 5.14 5.21
CA ASP A 53 -47.27 6.53 5.55
C ASP A 53 -48.58 6.61 6.36
N ASP A 54 -48.95 7.83 6.74
CA ASP A 54 -50.18 8.17 7.47
C ASP A 54 -51.48 7.79 6.71
N ARG A 55 -51.38 7.53 5.40
CA ARG A 55 -52.48 7.12 4.52
C ARG A 55 -52.51 5.61 4.27
N GLY A 56 -51.61 4.84 4.89
CA GLY A 56 -51.51 3.40 4.71
C GLY A 56 -50.82 2.97 3.40
N ARG A 57 -50.15 3.88 2.69
CA ARG A 57 -49.43 3.57 1.45
C ARG A 57 -48.05 3.01 1.75
N GLU A 58 -47.68 1.92 1.07
CA GLU A 58 -46.34 1.34 1.16
C GLU A 58 -45.35 2.08 0.26
N LEU A 59 -44.22 2.47 0.84
CA LEU A 59 -43.11 3.16 0.18
C LEU A 59 -41.84 2.32 0.31
N SER A 60 -41.01 2.28 -0.73
CA SER A 60 -39.68 1.65 -0.69
C SER A 60 -38.64 2.70 -1.03
N GLU A 61 -37.70 2.92 -0.12
CA GLU A 61 -36.71 3.99 -0.23
C GLU A 61 -35.29 3.51 0.04
N LEU A 62 -34.32 4.19 -0.55
CA LEU A 62 -32.90 4.01 -0.25
C LEU A 62 -32.40 5.19 0.57
N TYR A 63 -31.75 4.90 1.69
CA TYR A 63 -31.21 5.93 2.58
C TYR A 63 -29.76 5.66 2.93
N TYR A 64 -28.91 6.66 2.77
CA TYR A 64 -27.52 6.62 3.22
C TYR A 64 -27.35 7.53 4.44
N GLY A 65 -26.85 6.95 5.53
CA GLY A 65 -26.55 7.68 6.76
C GLY A 65 -25.11 7.47 7.21
N GLU A 66 -24.48 8.52 7.74
CA GLU A 66 -23.18 8.46 8.39
C GLU A 66 -23.32 8.76 9.87
N SER A 67 -22.67 7.97 10.73
CA SER A 67 -22.53 8.27 12.15
C SER A 67 -21.07 8.32 12.54
N LEU A 68 -20.73 9.31 13.37
CA LEU A 68 -19.45 9.33 14.08
C LEU A 68 -19.49 8.27 15.18
N VAL A 69 -18.48 7.40 15.23
CA VAL A 69 -18.38 6.38 16.29
C VAL A 69 -17.12 6.65 17.11
N LYS A 70 -17.31 7.06 18.37
CA LYS A 70 -16.23 7.12 19.35
C LYS A 70 -15.81 5.71 19.75
N ARG A 71 -14.95 5.08 18.94
CA ARG A 71 -14.31 3.82 19.32
C ARG A 71 -13.11 4.12 20.21
N GLU A 72 -13.08 3.54 21.41
CA GLU A 72 -11.81 3.43 22.15
C GLU A 72 -10.79 2.77 21.22
N ARG A 73 -9.68 3.47 20.97
CA ARG A 73 -8.59 2.99 20.12
C ARG A 73 -7.96 1.76 20.77
N LYS A 74 -8.54 0.58 20.52
CA LYS A 74 -7.76 -0.65 20.59
C LYS A 74 -6.83 -0.61 19.39
N VAL A 75 -5.60 -0.12 19.61
CA VAL A 75 -4.46 -0.47 18.77
C VAL A 75 -4.41 -1.99 18.82
N ARG A 76 -5.08 -2.64 17.86
CA ARG A 76 -4.84 -4.06 17.65
C ARG A 76 -3.39 -4.12 17.22
N ASP A 77 -2.54 -4.60 18.11
CA ASP A 77 -1.26 -5.16 17.74
C ASP A 77 -1.55 -6.39 16.90
N ILE A 78 -1.92 -6.15 15.64
CA ILE A 78 -1.75 -7.14 14.60
C ILE A 78 -0.25 -7.37 14.60
N LYS A 79 0.17 -8.52 15.14
CA LYS A 79 1.54 -9.00 15.05
C LYS A 79 1.82 -9.17 13.57
N ILE A 80 2.40 -8.13 12.97
CA ILE A 80 2.93 -8.18 11.61
C ILE A 80 3.97 -9.29 11.66
N ALA A 81 3.74 -10.36 10.89
CA ALA A 81 4.69 -11.47 10.81
C ALA A 81 6.06 -10.90 10.45
N LEU A 82 7.06 -11.19 11.28
CA LEU A 82 8.43 -10.76 11.05
C LEU A 82 8.87 -11.21 9.65
N PRO A 83 9.55 -10.35 8.88
CA PRO A 83 10.11 -10.77 7.61
C PRO A 83 10.98 -11.99 7.85
N SER A 84 10.78 -13.06 7.08
CA SER A 84 11.59 -14.28 7.19
C SER A 84 12.96 -14.01 6.56
N LYS A 85 13.78 -13.18 7.19
CA LYS A 85 15.20 -12.98 6.87
C LYS A 85 16.04 -13.66 7.95
N VAL A 86 17.15 -14.27 7.54
CA VAL A 86 18.07 -15.01 8.41
C VAL A 86 18.88 -14.04 9.28
N GLU A 87 19.37 -12.96 8.67
CA GLU A 87 20.05 -11.86 9.36
C GLU A 87 19.21 -10.58 9.22
N LEU A 88 19.18 -9.75 10.25
CA LEU A 88 18.41 -8.51 10.25
C LEU A 88 19.34 -7.30 10.22
N LEU A 89 19.06 -6.38 9.31
CA LEU A 89 19.69 -5.06 9.30
C LEU A 89 19.20 -4.22 10.49
N PRO A 90 20.04 -3.31 11.01
CA PRO A 90 19.66 -2.44 12.12
C PRO A 90 18.51 -1.50 11.73
N LEU A 91 17.62 -1.24 12.69
CA LEU A 91 16.52 -0.29 12.53
C LEU A 91 17.06 1.16 12.52
N ARG A 92 16.38 2.04 11.76
CA ARG A 92 16.69 3.48 11.78
C ARG A 92 16.04 4.14 13.00
N ALA A 93 16.74 5.13 13.56
CA ALA A 93 16.25 5.91 14.68
C ALA A 93 15.08 6.83 14.31
N LYS A 94 15.03 7.27 13.04
CA LYS A 94 13.98 8.14 12.52
C LYS A 94 13.58 7.72 11.11
N MET A 95 12.38 8.13 10.75
CA MET A 95 11.73 7.78 9.49
C MET A 95 12.16 8.68 8.33
N ASP A 96 12.47 9.93 8.66
CA ASP A 96 12.83 10.95 7.68
C ASP A 96 14.28 10.77 7.24
N PHE A 97 14.55 10.98 5.96
CA PHE A 97 15.91 11.01 5.40
C PHE A 97 16.46 12.42 5.48
N ASP A 98 17.76 12.54 5.76
CA ASP A 98 18.48 13.81 5.81
C ASP A 98 18.99 14.23 4.43
N SER A 99 19.21 13.26 3.53
CA SER A 99 19.62 13.54 2.15
C SER A 99 19.13 12.50 1.15
N ASP A 100 19.22 12.84 -0.14
CA ASP A 100 18.90 11.94 -1.24
C ASP A 100 19.86 10.75 -1.30
N GLU A 101 21.14 10.98 -1.01
CA GLU A 101 22.17 9.93 -0.98
C GLU A 101 21.92 8.94 0.14
N GLU A 102 21.48 9.41 1.33
CA GLU A 102 21.06 8.54 2.43
C GLU A 102 19.85 7.69 2.01
N ALA A 103 18.82 8.33 1.46
CA ALA A 103 17.59 7.65 1.03
C ALA A 103 17.87 6.60 -0.05
N TRP A 104 18.72 6.92 -1.02
CA TRP A 104 19.09 6.01 -2.10
C TRP A 104 19.90 4.83 -1.59
N SER A 105 20.94 5.09 -0.80
CA SER A 105 21.81 4.04 -0.25
C SER A 105 21.03 3.10 0.66
N TYR A 106 20.15 3.66 1.50
CA TYR A 106 19.27 2.89 2.37
C TYR A 106 18.31 2.00 1.58
N THR A 107 17.58 2.58 0.62
CA THR A 107 16.58 1.88 -0.18
C THR A 107 17.21 0.76 -1.00
N LYS A 108 18.33 1.08 -1.67
CA LYS A 108 19.12 0.10 -2.44
C LYS A 108 19.66 -1.01 -1.55
N GLY A 109 20.29 -0.66 -0.43
CA GLY A 109 20.88 -1.62 0.50
C GLY A 109 19.86 -2.57 1.12
N ALA A 110 18.70 -2.06 1.54
CA ALA A 110 17.62 -2.86 2.10
C ALA A 110 17.07 -3.90 1.12
N PHE A 111 16.91 -3.52 -0.16
CA PHE A 111 16.44 -4.42 -1.20
C PHE A 111 17.52 -5.43 -1.61
N ILE A 112 18.78 -5.01 -1.74
CA ILE A 112 19.92 -5.93 -1.93
C ILE A 112 19.98 -6.98 -0.83
N HIS A 113 19.83 -6.55 0.43
CA HIS A 113 19.84 -7.46 1.57
C HIS A 113 18.69 -8.48 1.52
N LEU A 114 17.50 -8.07 1.07
CA LEU A 114 16.40 -9.02 0.80
C LEU A 114 16.80 -10.04 -0.28
N LEU A 115 17.41 -9.61 -1.37
CA LEU A 115 17.80 -10.50 -2.48
C LEU A 115 18.88 -11.50 -2.04
N LYS A 116 19.92 -11.02 -1.33
CA LYS A 116 20.99 -11.88 -0.77
C LYS A 116 20.43 -12.93 0.18
N ASP A 117 19.52 -12.53 1.06
CA ASP A 117 18.82 -13.45 1.96
C ASP A 117 18.01 -14.52 1.20
N LYS A 118 17.56 -14.24 -0.03
CA LYS A 118 16.89 -15.21 -0.92
C LYS A 118 17.83 -15.97 -1.84
N GLY A 119 19.14 -15.85 -1.62
CA GLY A 119 20.18 -16.59 -2.33
C GLY A 119 20.53 -16.00 -3.70
N TYR A 120 20.22 -14.73 -3.95
CA TYR A 120 20.69 -14.03 -5.14
C TYR A 120 22.14 -13.55 -4.96
N SER A 121 22.94 -13.71 -6.01
CA SER A 121 24.22 -13.03 -6.19
C SER A 121 24.00 -11.64 -6.76
N ILE A 122 24.72 -10.64 -6.26
CA ILE A 122 24.57 -9.24 -6.68
C ILE A 122 25.76 -8.85 -7.55
N TRP A 123 25.51 -8.08 -8.61
CA TRP A 123 26.59 -7.57 -9.43
C TRP A 123 27.55 -6.69 -8.63
N GLY A 124 28.86 -6.96 -8.79
CA GLY A 124 29.93 -6.39 -7.96
C GLY A 124 30.42 -7.33 -6.85
N ASP A 125 29.62 -8.31 -6.43
CA ASP A 125 30.04 -9.33 -5.44
C ASP A 125 30.49 -10.60 -6.18
N ASN A 126 31.79 -10.74 -6.48
CA ASN A 126 32.43 -11.97 -6.98
C ASN A 126 31.55 -12.83 -7.93
N ILE A 127 30.91 -12.21 -8.94
CA ILE A 127 30.10 -12.97 -9.88
C ILE A 127 31.04 -13.82 -10.74
N SER A 128 30.92 -15.13 -10.61
CA SER A 128 31.65 -16.14 -11.39
C SER A 128 30.96 -16.53 -12.71
N GLY A 129 29.75 -16.03 -12.95
CA GLY A 129 29.01 -16.20 -14.21
C GLY A 129 29.22 -15.01 -15.17
N GLY A 130 29.34 -15.29 -16.46
CA GLY A 130 29.40 -14.24 -17.48
C GLY A 130 28.08 -13.48 -17.54
N VAL A 131 28.03 -12.29 -16.94
CA VAL A 131 26.89 -11.37 -17.09
C VAL A 131 26.79 -10.99 -18.56
N ASP A 132 25.57 -10.98 -19.10
CA ASP A 132 25.33 -10.54 -20.47
C ASP A 132 25.93 -9.13 -20.68
N SER A 133 26.77 -8.99 -21.72
CA SER A 133 27.42 -7.73 -22.09
C SER A 133 26.45 -6.57 -22.26
N SER A 134 25.22 -6.86 -22.70
CA SER A 134 24.15 -5.87 -22.83
C SER A 134 23.70 -5.35 -21.47
N VAL A 135 23.50 -6.22 -20.48
CA VAL A 135 23.14 -5.86 -19.10
C VAL A 135 24.28 -5.11 -18.40
N LEU A 136 25.53 -5.50 -18.64
CA LEU A 136 26.71 -4.76 -18.14
C LEU A 136 26.69 -3.31 -18.64
N SER A 137 26.43 -3.10 -19.92
CA SER A 137 26.37 -1.75 -20.50
C SER A 137 25.26 -0.89 -19.88
N LEU A 138 24.13 -1.50 -19.48
CA LEU A 138 23.04 -0.79 -18.80
C LEU A 138 23.44 -0.35 -17.38
N LEU A 139 24.18 -1.19 -16.66
CA LEU A 139 24.69 -0.84 -15.32
C LEU A 139 25.71 0.29 -15.40
N GLU A 140 26.65 0.23 -16.36
CA GLU A 140 27.67 1.26 -16.55
C GLU A 140 27.07 2.62 -16.97
N LYS A 141 25.99 2.62 -17.75
CA LYS A 141 25.26 3.83 -18.15
C LYS A 141 24.33 4.37 -17.05
N GLY A 142 24.18 3.68 -15.91
CA GLY A 142 23.21 4.04 -14.86
C GLY A 142 21.75 3.80 -15.26
N GLU A 143 21.52 2.99 -16.30
CA GLU A 143 20.19 2.54 -16.73
C GLU A 143 19.62 1.44 -15.84
N LEU A 144 20.45 0.84 -14.98
CA LEU A 144 20.08 -0.09 -13.92
C LEU A 144 20.81 0.27 -12.62
N ASP A 145 20.11 0.11 -11.49
CA ASP A 145 20.69 0.37 -10.16
C ASP A 145 21.19 -0.93 -9.51
N ILE A 146 20.52 -2.05 -9.77
CA ILE A 146 20.87 -3.37 -9.24
C ILE A 146 20.66 -4.42 -10.34
N TYR A 147 21.65 -5.28 -10.53
CA TYR A 147 21.49 -6.59 -11.16
C TYR A 147 21.71 -7.67 -10.11
N ALA A 148 20.78 -8.61 -10.03
CA ALA A 148 20.88 -9.76 -9.15
C ALA A 148 20.60 -11.04 -9.94
N GLU A 149 21.28 -12.13 -9.64
CA GLU A 149 21.11 -13.39 -10.35
C GLU A 149 20.98 -14.57 -9.39
N LYS A 150 20.07 -15.49 -9.73
CA LYS A 150 19.92 -16.78 -9.05
C LYS A 150 19.51 -17.83 -10.08
N ASP A 151 20.19 -18.97 -10.08
CA ASP A 151 19.90 -20.10 -10.98
C ASP A 151 19.73 -19.69 -12.46
N SER A 152 20.65 -18.86 -12.96
CA SER A 152 20.64 -18.29 -14.33
C SER A 152 19.44 -17.40 -14.67
N ARG A 153 18.71 -16.93 -13.66
CA ARG A 153 17.67 -15.90 -13.81
C ARG A 153 18.15 -14.59 -13.20
N GLY A 154 18.28 -13.57 -14.03
CA GLY A 154 18.59 -12.23 -13.58
C GLY A 154 17.35 -11.45 -13.14
N PHE A 155 17.58 -10.44 -12.32
CA PHE A 155 16.60 -9.50 -11.81
C PHE A 155 17.14 -8.09 -12.03
N LEU A 156 16.50 -7.35 -12.93
CA LEU A 156 16.87 -5.98 -13.30
C LEU A 156 16.06 -4.99 -12.46
N ILE A 157 16.73 -4.13 -11.70
CA ILE A 157 16.04 -3.26 -10.74
C ILE A 157 16.52 -1.81 -10.88
N ARG A 158 15.56 -0.88 -10.76
CA ARG A 158 15.81 0.56 -10.62
C ARG A 158 15.28 1.09 -9.29
N VAL A 159 15.97 2.09 -8.74
CA VAL A 159 15.63 2.77 -7.49
C VAL A 159 15.18 4.20 -7.79
N VAL A 160 14.05 4.59 -7.21
CA VAL A 160 13.44 5.91 -7.37
C VAL A 160 13.18 6.51 -5.99
N LEU A 161 13.69 7.70 -5.75
CA LEU A 161 13.51 8.40 -4.46
C LEU A 161 12.16 9.12 -4.34
N ARG A 162 11.72 9.74 -5.44
CA ARG A 162 10.50 10.57 -5.47
C ARG A 162 9.58 10.08 -6.56
N SER A 163 8.42 9.59 -6.18
CA SER A 163 7.41 9.04 -7.10
C SER A 163 6.88 10.09 -8.09
N THR A 164 6.76 11.35 -7.69
CA THR A 164 6.11 12.39 -8.50
C THR A 164 7.03 13.09 -9.51
N ASN A 165 8.33 12.80 -9.51
CA ASN A 165 9.28 13.45 -10.40
C ASN A 165 9.34 12.75 -11.76
N GLU A 166 9.73 13.49 -12.80
CA GLU A 166 9.94 12.92 -14.14
C GLU A 166 10.89 11.71 -14.14
N ASP A 167 11.89 11.70 -13.26
CA ASP A 167 12.83 10.58 -13.11
C ASP A 167 12.13 9.25 -12.79
N ALA A 168 11.09 9.28 -11.95
CA ALA A 168 10.32 8.08 -11.60
C ALA A 168 9.64 7.47 -12.82
N TYR A 169 9.01 8.32 -13.63
CA TYR A 169 8.33 7.91 -14.85
C TYR A 169 9.32 7.42 -15.90
N LYS A 170 10.45 8.11 -16.10
CA LYS A 170 11.53 7.69 -17.01
C LYS A 170 12.09 6.32 -16.61
N LYS A 171 12.34 6.09 -15.32
CA LYS A 171 12.83 4.80 -14.82
C LYS A 171 11.79 3.68 -14.96
N ALA A 172 10.52 3.97 -14.68
CA ALA A 172 9.42 3.03 -14.88
C ALA A 172 9.24 2.62 -16.35
N ILE A 173 9.24 3.60 -17.27
CA ILE A 173 9.16 3.36 -18.71
C ILE A 173 10.38 2.58 -19.21
N GLY A 174 11.58 2.94 -18.76
CA GLY A 174 12.80 2.20 -19.12
C GLY A 174 12.73 0.72 -18.73
N LEU A 175 12.16 0.37 -17.56
CA LEU A 175 11.93 -1.04 -17.20
C LEU A 175 10.92 -1.74 -18.13
N VAL A 176 9.89 -1.02 -18.61
CA VAL A 176 8.93 -1.54 -19.60
C VAL A 176 9.62 -1.82 -20.94
N GLU A 177 10.51 -0.94 -21.37
CA GLU A 177 11.29 -1.10 -22.60
C GLU A 177 12.24 -2.29 -22.48
N LEU A 178 13.01 -2.39 -21.39
CA LEU A 178 13.84 -3.56 -21.11
C LEU A 178 13.01 -4.86 -21.10
N ARG A 179 11.80 -4.82 -20.54
CA ARG A 179 10.90 -5.98 -20.56
C ARG A 179 10.45 -6.36 -21.96
N LYS A 180 10.28 -5.40 -22.88
CA LYS A 180 9.95 -5.68 -24.29
C LYS A 180 11.12 -6.35 -24.98
N ASP A 181 12.34 -5.88 -24.71
CA ASP A 181 13.56 -6.34 -25.38
C ASP A 181 14.01 -7.72 -24.89
N TYR A 182 14.12 -7.91 -23.57
CA TYR A 182 14.65 -9.13 -22.97
C TYR A 182 13.56 -10.12 -22.53
N GLY A 183 12.29 -9.75 -22.69
CA GLY A 183 11.21 -10.69 -22.52
C GLY A 183 11.10 -11.22 -21.08
N SER A 184 10.81 -12.51 -20.99
CA SER A 184 10.65 -13.25 -19.74
C SER A 184 11.95 -13.76 -19.12
N LEU A 185 13.10 -13.43 -19.73
CA LEU A 185 14.42 -13.90 -19.29
C LEU A 185 14.75 -13.37 -17.88
N TYR A 186 14.39 -12.13 -17.63
CA TYR A 186 14.61 -11.45 -16.36
C TYR A 186 13.31 -11.22 -15.59
N ASP A 187 13.45 -11.02 -14.28
CA ASP A 187 12.47 -10.33 -13.46
C ASP A 187 12.81 -8.82 -13.44
N TYR A 188 11.80 -7.96 -13.27
CA TYR A 188 11.95 -6.50 -13.38
C TYR A 188 11.33 -5.81 -12.17
N GLY A 189 12.04 -4.83 -11.60
CA GLY A 189 11.66 -4.23 -10.32
C GLY A 189 11.91 -2.72 -10.25
N LEU A 190 10.92 -1.99 -9.76
CA LEU A 190 11.04 -0.59 -9.37
C LEU A 190 10.93 -0.51 -7.85
N VAL A 191 11.96 0.03 -7.20
CA VAL A 191 12.04 0.12 -5.74
C VAL A 191 11.99 1.58 -5.32
N ILE A 192 11.14 1.88 -4.34
CA ILE A 192 10.94 3.22 -3.80
C ILE A 192 11.02 3.22 -2.27
N PRO A 193 11.28 4.37 -1.62
CA PRO A 193 10.98 4.55 -0.22
C PRO A 193 9.47 4.45 0.03
N ALA A 194 9.07 3.80 1.13
CA ALA A 194 7.68 3.67 1.52
C ALA A 194 7.03 5.02 1.84
N PHE A 195 7.81 5.99 2.35
CA PHE A 195 7.33 7.32 2.69
C PHE A 195 8.30 8.38 2.19
N GLN A 196 7.78 9.34 1.44
CA GLN A 196 8.60 10.31 0.70
C GLN A 196 8.37 11.76 1.14
N ASP A 197 7.67 11.99 2.26
CA ASP A 197 7.39 13.32 2.80
C ASP A 197 8.70 14.11 3.08
N SER A 198 9.72 13.47 3.66
CA SER A 198 11.05 14.09 3.89
C SER A 198 11.82 14.38 2.60
N LEU A 199 11.43 13.76 1.48
CA LEU A 199 11.99 14.00 0.16
C LEU A 199 11.18 15.04 -0.61
N GLY A 200 10.19 15.69 0.03
CA GLY A 200 9.37 16.74 -0.57
C GLY A 200 8.17 16.23 -1.38
N VAL A 201 7.88 14.94 -1.36
CA VAL A 201 6.69 14.38 -2.03
C VAL A 201 5.54 14.32 -1.04
N LYS A 202 4.44 15.01 -1.34
CA LYS A 202 3.26 14.93 -0.48
C LYS A 202 2.69 13.51 -0.52
N TRP A 203 2.35 12.98 0.64
CA TRP A 203 1.64 11.70 0.76
C TRP A 203 0.53 11.46 -0.28
N ARG A 204 -0.36 12.44 -0.49
CA ARG A 204 -1.50 12.29 -1.43
C ARG A 204 -1.02 12.04 -2.86
N ASP A 205 0.04 12.72 -3.26
CA ASP A 205 0.60 12.61 -4.61
C ASP A 205 1.35 11.28 -4.76
N GLN A 206 2.05 10.83 -3.71
CA GLN A 206 2.65 9.49 -3.66
C GLN A 206 1.58 8.38 -3.76
N GLU A 207 0.49 8.47 -3.01
CA GLU A 207 -0.59 7.47 -3.02
C GLU A 207 -1.30 7.40 -4.38
N PHE A 208 -1.56 8.57 -4.98
CA PHE A 208 -2.08 8.64 -6.34
C PHE A 208 -1.13 7.99 -7.35
N TRP A 209 0.16 8.35 -7.28
CA TRP A 209 1.18 7.78 -8.17
C TRP A 209 1.30 6.26 -8.02
N LEU A 210 1.33 5.76 -6.78
CA LEU A 210 1.39 4.32 -6.49
C LEU A 210 0.18 3.59 -7.09
N THR A 211 -1.02 4.15 -6.96
CA THR A 211 -2.25 3.54 -7.49
C THR A 211 -2.18 3.43 -9.01
N VAL A 212 -1.93 4.54 -9.70
CA VAL A 212 -1.89 4.59 -11.18
C VAL A 212 -0.77 3.72 -11.74
N ASN A 213 0.44 3.81 -11.17
CA ASN A 213 1.59 3.08 -11.69
C ASN A 213 1.58 1.61 -11.30
N SER A 214 0.96 1.22 -10.17
CA SER A 214 0.81 -0.19 -9.85
C SER A 214 0.00 -0.92 -10.92
N GLU A 215 -1.08 -0.31 -11.44
CA GLU A 215 -1.88 -0.88 -12.51
C GLU A 215 -1.10 -0.94 -13.83
N TYR A 216 -0.46 0.17 -14.22
CA TYR A 216 0.33 0.23 -15.45
C TYR A 216 1.50 -0.77 -15.45
N LEU A 217 2.30 -0.80 -14.39
CA LEU A 217 3.43 -1.72 -14.27
C LEU A 217 2.97 -3.18 -14.18
N SER A 218 1.78 -3.43 -13.63
CA SER A 218 1.17 -4.75 -13.58
C SER A 218 0.89 -5.35 -14.95
N ILE A 219 0.39 -4.53 -15.89
CA ILE A 219 0.18 -4.94 -17.29
C ILE A 219 1.49 -5.45 -17.91
N HIS A 220 2.61 -4.81 -17.57
CA HIS A 220 3.94 -5.15 -18.07
C HIS A 220 4.69 -6.17 -17.20
N ARG A 221 4.07 -6.71 -16.15
CA ARG A 221 4.69 -7.65 -15.19
C ARG A 221 5.95 -7.11 -14.53
N ILE A 222 5.95 -5.82 -14.18
CA ILE A 222 7.03 -5.18 -13.44
C ILE A 222 6.63 -5.09 -11.96
N GLY A 223 7.54 -5.52 -11.08
CA GLY A 223 7.39 -5.43 -9.64
C GLY A 223 7.55 -3.99 -9.15
N LEU A 224 6.65 -3.51 -8.31
CA LEU A 224 6.74 -2.22 -7.62
C LEU A 224 6.85 -2.49 -6.12
N PHE A 225 7.95 -2.04 -5.52
CA PHE A 225 8.32 -2.37 -4.15
C PHE A 225 8.61 -1.12 -3.34
N ALA A 226 8.04 -1.01 -2.15
CA ALA A 226 8.26 0.07 -1.20
C ALA A 226 9.06 -0.43 0.00
N VAL A 227 10.22 0.16 0.28
CA VAL A 227 11.06 -0.17 1.45
C VAL A 227 10.60 0.66 2.64
N ASP A 228 10.29 0.02 3.77
CA ASP A 228 9.95 0.76 5.00
C ASP A 228 11.10 1.66 5.43
N ASN A 229 10.81 2.91 5.77
CA ASN A 229 11.84 3.90 6.10
C ASN A 229 12.50 3.68 7.48
N LEU A 230 11.86 2.94 8.40
CA LEU A 230 12.36 2.64 9.74
C LEU A 230 12.97 1.24 9.82
N ASP A 231 12.32 0.26 9.19
CA ASP A 231 12.73 -1.14 9.21
C ASP A 231 13.21 -1.62 7.82
N PRO A 232 14.53 -1.61 7.55
CA PRO A 232 15.08 -2.04 6.25
C PRO A 232 14.83 -3.53 5.95
N ASN A 233 14.31 -4.30 6.89
CA ASN A 233 13.96 -5.70 6.69
C ASN A 233 12.56 -5.87 6.10
N ARG A 234 11.78 -4.79 6.01
CA ARG A 234 10.42 -4.78 5.47
C ARG A 234 10.37 -4.13 4.11
N VAL A 235 9.93 -4.92 3.13
CA VAL A 235 9.65 -4.48 1.77
C VAL A 235 8.21 -4.83 1.44
N TYR A 236 7.44 -3.81 1.07
CA TYR A 236 6.03 -3.88 0.72
C TYR A 236 5.87 -3.97 -0.80
N PRO A 237 5.42 -5.11 -1.33
CA PRO A 237 5.09 -5.22 -2.74
C PRO A 237 3.73 -4.59 -2.99
N HIS A 238 3.71 -3.61 -3.89
CA HIS A 238 2.48 -3.11 -4.50
C HIS A 238 2.06 -3.98 -5.67
N THR A 239 3.02 -4.63 -6.34
CA THR A 239 2.79 -5.65 -7.36
C THR A 239 3.72 -6.84 -7.15
N VAL A 240 3.31 -8.04 -7.59
CA VAL A 240 4.06 -9.28 -7.36
C VAL A 240 4.23 -10.03 -8.67
N TYR A 241 5.43 -9.94 -9.26
CA TYR A 241 5.75 -10.59 -10.54
C TYR A 241 7.07 -11.36 -10.56
N ALA A 242 7.82 -11.35 -9.45
CA ALA A 242 9.03 -12.15 -9.34
C ALA A 242 8.69 -13.63 -9.49
N LYS A 243 9.43 -14.35 -10.34
CA LYS A 243 9.13 -15.74 -10.66
C LYS A 243 9.87 -16.73 -9.77
N GLU A 244 10.95 -16.29 -9.15
CA GLU A 244 11.68 -17.10 -8.18
C GLU A 244 10.82 -17.31 -6.92
N ARG A 245 10.79 -18.54 -6.42
CA ARG A 245 9.77 -19.01 -5.47
C ARG A 245 9.92 -18.38 -4.09
N GLU A 246 11.15 -18.22 -3.61
CA GLU A 246 11.45 -17.69 -2.28
C GLU A 246 11.07 -16.21 -2.19
N ILE A 247 11.48 -15.41 -3.17
CA ILE A 247 11.16 -13.99 -3.24
C ILE A 247 9.66 -13.76 -3.50
N PHE A 248 9.02 -14.58 -4.34
CA PHE A 248 7.57 -14.54 -4.56
C PHE A 248 6.81 -14.81 -3.25
N ARG A 249 7.21 -15.86 -2.51
CA ARG A 249 6.60 -16.20 -1.22
C ARG A 249 6.74 -15.07 -0.21
N TYR A 250 7.92 -14.44 -0.12
CA TYR A 250 8.13 -13.26 0.72
C TYR A 250 7.13 -12.16 0.35
N MET A 251 7.01 -11.83 -0.94
CA MET A 251 6.15 -10.76 -1.42
C MET A 251 4.66 -11.02 -1.14
N VAL A 252 4.19 -12.24 -1.38
CA VAL A 252 2.80 -12.61 -1.06
C VAL A 252 2.53 -12.43 0.44
N ASN A 253 3.45 -12.83 1.30
CA ASN A 253 3.31 -12.70 2.74
C ASN A 253 3.36 -11.24 3.23
N SER A 254 4.19 -10.39 2.62
CA SER A 254 4.35 -8.98 3.03
C SER A 254 3.32 -8.03 2.41
N SER A 255 2.64 -8.42 1.33
CA SER A 255 1.62 -7.59 0.64
C SER A 255 0.53 -7.04 1.56
N ARG A 256 0.08 -7.83 2.54
CA ARG A 256 -0.98 -7.45 3.50
C ARG A 256 -0.52 -6.46 4.56
N GLN A 257 0.79 -6.24 4.69
CA GLN A 257 1.36 -5.39 5.74
C GLN A 257 1.25 -3.90 5.39
N TRP A 258 1.22 -3.57 4.10
CA TRP A 258 1.16 -2.18 3.64
C TRP A 258 -0.04 -1.42 4.20
N SER A 259 -1.25 -2.01 4.14
CA SER A 259 -2.48 -1.35 4.61
C SER A 259 -2.42 -0.98 6.11
N VAL A 260 -1.79 -1.84 6.92
CA VAL A 260 -1.60 -1.63 8.36
C VAL A 260 -0.58 -0.53 8.63
N VAL A 261 0.57 -0.58 7.94
CA VAL A 261 1.67 0.37 8.12
C VAL A 261 1.28 1.76 7.62
N ARG A 262 0.61 1.83 6.47
CA ARG A 262 -0.04 3.04 5.94
C ARG A 262 -0.95 3.69 6.99
N GLY A 263 -1.83 2.89 7.60
CA GLY A 263 -2.76 3.38 8.62
C GLY A 263 -2.05 3.99 9.83
N ARG A 264 -0.98 3.34 10.32
CA ARG A 264 -0.16 3.84 11.44
C ARG A 264 0.56 5.13 11.10
N TYR A 265 1.15 5.21 9.91
CA TYR A 265 1.84 6.42 9.45
C TYR A 265 0.91 7.63 9.40
N LEU A 266 -0.27 7.48 8.79
CA LEU A 266 -1.26 8.55 8.71
C LEU A 266 -1.73 9.02 10.09
N GLN A 267 -1.88 8.08 11.04
CA GLN A 267 -2.21 8.42 12.43
C GLN A 267 -1.11 9.23 13.11
N GLN A 268 0.16 8.84 12.96
CA GLN A 268 1.30 9.56 13.53
C GLN A 268 1.47 10.95 12.90
N ARG A 269 1.29 11.04 11.58
CA ARG A 269 1.32 12.31 10.84
C ARG A 269 0.23 13.27 11.32
N ALA A 270 -0.99 12.78 11.50
CA ALA A 270 -2.09 13.58 12.04
C ALA A 270 -1.81 14.10 13.47
N SER A 271 -1.19 13.27 14.33
CA SER A 271 -0.79 13.72 15.68
C SER A 271 0.28 14.81 15.66
N ARG A 272 1.24 14.77 14.73
CA ARG A 272 2.28 15.81 14.59
C ARG A 272 1.69 17.17 14.19
N VAL A 273 0.67 17.17 13.33
CA VAL A 273 -0.02 18.39 12.90
C VAL A 273 -0.92 18.95 14.02
N GLY A 274 -1.51 18.08 14.85
CA GLY A 274 -2.36 18.48 15.98
C GLY A 274 -1.59 19.05 17.18
N SER A 275 -0.33 18.65 17.40
CA SER A 275 0.54 19.15 18.47
C SER A 275 1.21 20.51 18.19
N SER A 276 1.01 21.07 16.99
CA SER A 276 1.56 22.36 16.57
C SER A 276 0.51 23.48 16.56
N LYS A 277 -0.56 23.36 17.35
CA LYS A 277 -1.57 24.40 17.57
C LYS A 277 -1.65 24.78 19.04
#